data_AF-A0A7X8R2W0-F1
#
_entry.id   AF-A0A7X8R2W0-F1
#
_cell.length_a   1.000
_cell.length_b   1.000
_cell.length_c   1.000
_cell.angle_alpha   90.00
_cell.angle_beta   90.00
_cell.angle_gamma   90.00
#
_symmetry.space_group_name_H-M   'P 1'
#
loop_
_entity.id
_entity.type
_entity.pdbx_description
1 polymer ?
#
loop_
_entity_poly.entity_id
_entity_poly.type
_entity_poly.pdbx_seq_one_letter_code
_entity_poly.pdbx_strand_id
1 'polypeptide(L)' 'MDTEKILAYYNEHRGAIKGAAAGLLLAVLILVLGFFRVLFIAILTGVGYYIGKRMHEDKNYIKNLLDRVLPPGTYR' A
#
# COMPACT_ATOMS: atom_id res chain seq x y z
N MET A 1 23.43 -15.48 19.51
CA MET A 1 24.18 -14.20 19.55
C MET A 1 24.33 -13.55 18.17
N ASP A 2 24.12 -14.25 17.05
CA ASP A 2 24.26 -13.63 15.72
C ASP A 2 22.95 -13.08 15.14
N THR A 3 21.83 -13.73 15.42
CA THR A 3 20.51 -13.35 14.89
C THR A 3 20.05 -11.98 15.38
N GLU A 4 20.37 -11.59 16.61
CA GLU A 4 20.01 -10.29 17.19
C GLU A 4 20.74 -9.12 16.52
N LYS A 5 22.01 -9.31 16.14
CA LYS A 5 22.79 -8.31 15.38
C LYS A 5 22.24 -8.13 13.97
N ILE A 6 21.89 -9.23 13.31
CA ILE A 6 21.27 -9.19 11.97
C ILE A 6 19.90 -8.50 12.05
N LEU A 7 19.12 -8.78 13.09
CA LEU A 7 17.81 -8.16 13.28
C LEU A 7 17.93 -6.66 13.57
N ALA A 8 18.91 -6.24 14.38
CA ALA A 8 19.19 -4.84 14.68
C ALA A 8 19.61 -4.07 13.43
N TYR A 9 20.54 -4.64 12.64
CA TYR A 9 20.99 -4.06 11.37
C TYR A 9 19.85 -3.98 10.35
N TYR A 10 19.03 -5.03 10.26
CA TYR A 10 17.83 -5.02 9.43
C TYR A 10 16.83 -3.96 9.91
N ASN A 11 16.68 -3.76 11.23
CA ASN A 11 15.77 -2.76 11.81
C ASN A 11 16.21 -1.33 11.48
N GLU A 12 17.51 -1.08 11.52
CA GLU A 12 18.11 0.22 11.20
C GLU A 12 17.93 0.59 9.72
N HIS A 13 17.86 -0.39 8.81
CA HIS A 13 17.79 -0.16 7.36
C HIS A 13 16.56 -0.80 6.69
N ARG A 14 15.46 -1.01 7.43
CA ARG A 14 14.23 -1.63 6.88
C ARG A 14 13.69 -0.89 5.67
N GLY A 15 13.81 0.44 5.66
CA GLY A 15 13.35 1.27 4.56
C GLY A 15 14.11 0.99 3.26
N ALA A 16 15.44 0.91 3.35
CA ALA A 16 16.30 0.65 2.19
C ALA A 16 16.07 -0.74 1.61
N ILE A 17 15.94 -1.77 2.46
CA ILE A 17 15.74 -3.15 2.02
C ILE A 17 14.36 -3.33 1.37
N LYS A 18 13.31 -2.76 1.98
CA LYS A 18 11.96 -2.77 1.41
C LYS A 18 11.90 -1.99 0.10
N GLY A 19 12.57 -0.84 0.03
CA GLY A 19 12.66 -0.03 -1.18
C GLY A 19 13.39 -0.75 -2.31
N ALA A 20 14.52 -1.39 -2.01
CA ALA A 20 15.27 -2.19 -2.97
C ALA A 20 14.45 -3.39 -3.47
N ALA A 21 13.80 -4.13 -2.57
CA ALA A 21 12.95 -5.26 -2.95
C ALA A 21 11.76 -4.82 -3.82
N ALA A 22 11.07 -3.74 -3.43
CA ALA A 22 9.96 -3.20 -4.21
C ALA A 22 10.41 -2.67 -5.59
N GLY A 23 11.55 -1.98 -5.64
CA GLY A 23 12.15 -1.47 -6.87
C GLY A 23 12.55 -2.59 -7.82
N LEU A 24 13.16 -3.66 -7.30
CA LEU A 24 13.50 -4.86 -8.09
C LEU A 24 12.25 -5.50 -8.69
N LEU A 25 11.19 -5.65 -7.89
CA LEU A 25 9.94 -6.27 -8.31
C LEU A 25 9.24 -5.42 -9.38
N LEU A 26 9.23 -4.09 -9.23
CA LEU A 26 8.75 -3.16 -10.25
C LEU A 26 9.58 -3.23 -11.53
N ALA A 27 10.91 -3.25 -11.43
CA ALA A 27 11.80 -3.33 -12.59
C ALA A 27 11.58 -4.63 -13.38
N VAL A 28 11.43 -5.76 -12.70
CA VAL A 28 11.10 -7.05 -13.33
C VAL A 28 9.73 -6.97 -14.01
N LEU A 29 8.72 -6.36 -13.37
CA LEU A 29 7.41 -6.15 -13.99
C LEU A 29 7.50 -5.29 -15.26
N ILE A 30 8.31 -4.22 -15.26
CA ILE A 30 8.56 -3.37 -16.43
C ILE A 30 9.20 -4.17 -17.56
N LEU A 31 10.16 -5.02 -17.24
CA LEU A 31 10.86 -5.84 -18.22
C LEU A 31 9.94 -6.88 -18.87
N VAL A 32 9.06 -7.52 -18.09
CA VAL A 32 8.14 -8.57 -18.56
C VAL A 32 6.91 -7.99 -19.27
N LEU A 33 6.28 -6.96 -18.71
CA LEU A 33 5.04 -6.38 -19.24
C LEU A 33 5.29 -5.30 -20.30
N GLY A 34 6.46 -4.67 -20.29
CA GLY A 34 6.82 -3.52 -21.13
C GLY A 34 6.58 -2.16 -20.45
N PHE A 35 7.37 -1.15 -20.83
CA PHE A 35 7.39 0.18 -20.22
C PHE A 35 6.01 0.86 -20.18
N PHE A 36 5.26 0.82 -21.28
CA PHE A 36 3.95 1.48 -21.38
C PHE A 36 2.89 0.87 -20.46
N ARG A 37 2.92 -0.45 -20.22
CA ARG A 37 1.95 -1.11 -19.34
C ARG A 37 2.16 -0.71 -17.88
N VAL A 38 3.41 -0.62 -17.45
CA VAL A 38 3.72 -0.20 -16.08
C VAL A 38 3.42 1.29 -15.87
N LEU A 39 3.64 2.15 -16.87
CA LEU A 39 3.24 3.55 -16.79
C LEU A 39 1.73 3.68 -16.59
N PHE A 40 0.93 2.93 -17.34
CA PHE A 40 -0.53 2.92 -17.19
C PHE A 40 -0.96 2.45 -15.79
N ILE A 41 -0.38 1.35 -15.30
CA ILE A 41 -0.65 0.83 -13.95
C ILE A 41 -0.20 1.83 -12.88
N ALA A 42 0.95 2.47 -13.03
CA ALA A 42 1.47 3.46 -12.09
C ALA A 42 0.55 4.68 -11.98
N ILE A 43 0.05 5.19 -13.11
CA ILE A 43 -0.92 6.29 -13.13
C ILE A 43 -2.22 5.86 -12.45
N LEU A 44 -2.79 4.71 -12.81
CA LEU A 44 -4.00 4.16 -12.18
C LEU A 44 -3.84 3.96 -10.67
N THR A 45 -2.68 3.44 -10.25
CA THR A 45 -2.36 3.21 -8.84
C THR A 45 -2.22 4.54 -8.09
N GLY A 46 -1.56 5.53 -8.69
CA GLY A 46 -1.42 6.87 -8.10
C GLY A 46 -2.76 7.59 -7.96
N VAL A 47 -3.60 7.53 -8.99
CA VAL A 47 -4.96 8.08 -8.96
C VAL A 47 -5.83 7.33 -7.94
N GLY A 48 -5.78 6.00 -7.93
CA GLY A 48 -6.49 5.17 -6.96
C GLY A 48 -6.06 5.44 -5.52
N TYR A 49 -4.76 5.65 -5.28
CA TYR A 49 -4.24 6.05 -3.96
C TYR A 49 -4.68 7.46 -3.58
N TYR A 50 -4.67 8.42 -4.50
CA TYR A 50 -5.13 9.78 -4.24
C TYR A 50 -6.62 9.82 -3.90
N ILE A 51 -7.45 9.11 -4.67
CA ILE A 51 -8.89 8.96 -4.42
C ILE A 51 -9.13 8.22 -3.11
N GLY A 52 -8.43 7.10 -2.89
CA GLY A 52 -8.55 6.29 -1.68
C GLY A 52 -8.13 7.05 -0.43
N LYS A 53 -7.04 7.82 -0.49
CA LYS A 53 -6.60 8.69 0.61
C LYS A 53 -7.64 9.77 0.89
N ARG A 54 -8.21 10.41 -0.14
CA ARG A 54 -9.27 11.42 0.01
C ARG A 54 -10.53 10.83 0.65
N MET A 55 -10.94 9.62 0.26
CA MET A 55 -12.04 8.90 0.92
C MET A 55 -11.70 8.45 2.35
N HIS A 56 -10.45 8.15 2.64
CA HIS A 56 -10.01 7.73 3.98
C HIS A 56 -9.92 8.91 4.96
N GLU A 57 -9.54 10.09 4.45
CA GLU A 57 -9.53 11.34 5.23
C GLU A 57 -10.95 11.72 5.68
N ASP A 58 -11.95 11.44 4.84
CA ASP A 58 -13.37 11.39 5.21
C ASP A 58 -13.73 10.08 5.94
N LYS A 59 -13.08 9.79 7.07
CA LYS A 59 -13.44 8.65 7.96
C LYS A 59 -14.94 8.59 8.29
N ASN A 60 -15.61 9.74 8.29
CA ASN A 60 -17.05 9.86 8.50
C ASN A 60 -17.89 9.38 7.31
N TYR A 61 -17.36 9.40 6.07
CA TYR A 61 -18.09 8.96 4.88
C TYR A 61 -18.16 7.43 4.81
N ILE A 62 -17.06 6.72 5.05
CA ILE A 62 -17.09 5.25 5.15
C ILE A 62 -17.94 4.82 6.34
N LYS A 63 -17.83 5.50 7.49
CA LYS A 63 -18.67 5.20 8.65
C LYS A 63 -20.16 5.45 8.38
N ASN A 64 -20.52 6.57 7.74
CA ASN A 64 -21.91 6.87 7.34
C ASN A 64 -22.45 5.95 6.25
N LEU A 65 -21.62 5.53 5.28
CA LEU A 65 -22.02 4.56 4.27
C LEU A 65 -22.20 3.18 4.88
N LEU A 66 -21.33 2.79 5.81
CA LEU A 66 -21.43 1.53 6.54
C LEU A 66 -22.64 1.52 7.46
N ASP A 67 -22.94 2.61 8.18
CA ASP A 67 -24.14 2.77 9.01
C ASP A 67 -25.44 2.80 8.17
N ARG A 68 -25.37 3.18 6.89
CA ARG A 68 -26.52 3.18 5.97
C ARG A 68 -26.73 1.84 5.26
N VAL A 69 -25.67 1.07 5.03
CA VAL A 69 -25.71 -0.25 4.37
C VAL A 69 -25.86 -1.38 5.37
N LEU A 70 -25.28 -1.27 6.57
CA LEU A 70 -25.57 -2.16 7.70
C LEU A 70 -26.55 -1.46 8.66
N PRO A 71 -27.81 -1.93 8.77
CA PRO A 71 -28.67 -1.47 9.85
C PRO A 71 -28.02 -1.80 11.21
N PRO A 72 -28.15 -0.92 12.23
CA PRO A 72 -27.49 -1.07 13.52
C PRO A 72 -28.02 -2.31 14.24
N GLY A 73 -27.28 -3.42 14.12
CA GLY A 73 -27.44 -4.61 14.93
C GLY A 73 -26.60 -4.48 16.19
N THR A 74 -27.21 -3.90 17.23
CA THR A 74 -26.95 -4.15 18.66
C THR A 74 -25.62 -4.84 19.00
N TYR A 75 -24.54 -4.07 19.14
CA TYR A 75 -23.43 -4.47 20.00
C TYR A 75 -23.58 -3.71 21.32
N ARG A 76 -24.26 -4.36 22.25
CA ARG A 76 -24.14 -4.10 23.69
C ARG A 76 -22.88 -4.76 24.21
#